data_AF-A0AA96WW51-F1
#
_entry.id   AF-A0AA96WW51-F1
#
_cell.length_a   1.000
_cell.length_b   1.000
_cell.length_c   1.000
_cell.angle_alpha   90.00
_cell.angle_beta   90.00
_cell.angle_gamma   90.00
#
_symmetry.space_group_name_H-M   'P 1'
#
loop_
_entity.id
_entity.type
_entity.pdbx_description
1 polymer ?
#
loop_
_entity_poly.entity_id
_entity_poly.type
_entity_poly.pdbx_seq_one_letter_code
_entity_poly.pdbx_strand_id
1 'polypeptide(L)'
;MPLSPLAHYCIRKLLRQSAEDLSQLFVHNPNAAGLSEMSLDKLLSHWSCQLKSDSAESVELELLIKLYQQFEKSSAHSENLIEIKRRILQIFGFQISPILPIKFPTMVELSSTQPFAFFYKGRIQRGIRYQNALFGAVKTFPLAYRLQAYQTAWALSAAKVPIVLTFSRSELVIWINLQSPTYAVLVHQNLAVFSIVLTLNSALHKRKFLREQPFSKPQSILSKPGGRNLSHPEGKRLQQSAIPNEHQNHCPRP
;
A
#
# COMPACT_ATOMS: atom_id res chain seq x y z
N MET A 1 11.06 -29.97 -3.41
CA MET A 1 12.45 -30.37 -3.72
C MET A 1 13.40 -29.48 -2.92
N PRO A 2 14.59 -29.94 -2.51
CA PRO A 2 15.56 -29.03 -1.89
C PRO A 2 16.00 -27.98 -2.93
N LEU A 3 16.12 -26.72 -2.49
CA LEU A 3 16.65 -25.63 -3.33
C LEU A 3 18.08 -25.93 -3.75
N SER A 4 18.48 -25.48 -4.95
CA SER A 4 19.86 -25.69 -5.39
C SER A 4 20.87 -24.95 -4.50
N PRO A 5 22.13 -25.41 -4.38
CA PRO A 5 23.17 -24.68 -3.65
C PRO A 5 23.37 -23.25 -4.19
N LEU A 6 23.19 -23.09 -5.50
CA LEU A 6 23.26 -21.82 -6.19
C LEU A 6 22.11 -20.89 -5.77
N ALA A 7 20.89 -21.43 -5.63
CA ALA A 7 19.76 -20.69 -5.10
C ALA A 7 20.04 -20.16 -3.70
N HIS A 8 20.54 -21.01 -2.80
CA HIS A 8 20.92 -20.61 -1.44
C HIS A 8 21.95 -19.47 -1.43
N TYR A 9 22.96 -19.54 -2.30
CA TYR A 9 23.95 -18.48 -2.43
C TYR A 9 23.33 -17.15 -2.90
N CYS A 10 22.49 -17.18 -3.94
CA CYS A 10 21.83 -15.99 -4.45
C CYS A 10 20.90 -15.35 -3.43
N ILE A 11 20.12 -16.14 -2.70
CA ILE A 11 19.25 -15.65 -1.63
C ILE A 11 20.10 -14.96 -0.55
N ARG A 12 21.18 -15.63 -0.09
CA ARG A 12 22.10 -15.05 0.91
C ARG A 12 22.69 -13.72 0.43
N LYS A 13 23.12 -13.65 -0.83
CA LYS A 13 23.65 -12.43 -1.45
C LYS A 13 22.59 -11.32 -1.48
N LEU A 14 21.38 -11.64 -1.94
CA LEU A 14 20.27 -10.70 -2.07
C LEU A 14 19.85 -10.15 -0.70
N LEU A 15 19.73 -11.01 0.31
CA LEU A 15 19.40 -10.61 1.68
C LEU A 15 20.47 -9.71 2.29
N ARG A 16 21.75 -9.99 2.07
CA ARG A 16 22.85 -9.13 2.52
C ARG A 16 22.82 -7.77 1.85
N GLN A 17 22.57 -7.72 0.54
CA GLN A 17 22.43 -6.47 -0.20
C GLN A 17 21.23 -5.66 0.29
N SER A 18 20.12 -6.32 0.63
CA SER A 18 18.94 -5.65 1.13
C SER A 18 19.01 -5.33 2.62
N ALA A 19 19.88 -5.96 3.41
CA ALA A 19 19.92 -5.80 4.88
C ALA A 19 20.08 -4.34 5.33
N GLU A 20 20.83 -3.54 4.55
CA GLU A 20 21.01 -2.10 4.80
C GLU A 20 19.69 -1.33 4.58
N ASP A 21 18.92 -1.65 3.53
CA ASP A 21 17.61 -1.05 3.21
C ASP A 21 16.45 -1.65 4.04
N LEU A 22 16.57 -2.90 4.47
CA LEU A 22 15.54 -3.70 5.12
C LEU A 22 15.20 -3.14 6.51
N SER A 23 16.17 -2.54 7.20
CA SER A 23 15.94 -1.82 8.45
C SER A 23 14.85 -0.74 8.32
N GLN A 24 14.71 -0.13 7.14
CA GLN A 24 13.69 0.88 6.82
C GLN A 24 12.35 0.25 6.39
N LEU A 25 12.38 -0.98 5.85
CA LEU A 25 11.19 -1.70 5.39
C LEU A 25 10.46 -2.46 6.52
N PHE A 26 11.12 -2.75 7.63
CA PHE A 26 10.58 -3.56 8.73
C PHE A 26 9.86 -2.80 9.86
N VAL A 27 9.65 -1.49 9.72
CA VAL A 27 9.21 -0.60 10.80
C VAL A 27 7.88 -1.01 11.48
N HIS A 28 7.05 -1.89 10.89
CA HIS A 28 5.73 -2.23 11.44
C HIS A 28 5.36 -3.72 11.54
N ASN A 29 6.31 -4.66 11.49
CA ASN A 29 5.98 -6.06 11.81
C ASN A 29 6.38 -6.42 13.25
N PRO A 30 5.45 -6.66 14.19
CA PRO A 30 5.78 -7.05 15.57
C PRO A 30 6.50 -8.40 15.65
N ASN A 31 6.41 -9.24 14.61
CA ASN A 31 7.18 -10.48 14.51
C ASN A 31 8.62 -10.26 14.00
N ALA A 32 8.96 -9.06 13.51
CA ALA A 32 10.30 -8.74 12.99
C ALA A 32 11.27 -8.24 14.07
N ALA A 33 10.79 -7.90 15.28
CA ALA A 33 11.64 -7.47 16.37
C ALA A 33 12.70 -8.53 16.77
N GLY A 34 12.39 -9.83 16.61
CA GLY A 34 13.33 -10.93 16.82
C GLY A 34 14.20 -11.28 15.60
N LEU A 35 13.91 -10.74 14.41
CA LEU A 35 14.66 -11.05 13.19
C LEU A 35 15.98 -10.27 13.10
N SER A 36 16.06 -9.10 13.76
CA SER A 36 17.27 -8.26 13.76
C SER A 36 18.45 -8.91 14.53
N GLU A 37 18.17 -9.76 15.51
CA GLU A 37 19.20 -10.47 16.30
C GLU A 37 19.51 -11.87 15.74
N MET A 38 18.65 -12.40 14.86
CA MET A 38 18.78 -13.76 14.35
C MET A 38 19.79 -13.79 13.21
N SER A 39 20.86 -14.58 13.35
CA SER A 39 21.86 -14.71 12.28
C SER A 39 21.20 -15.17 10.99
N LEU A 40 21.63 -14.59 9.86
CA LEU A 40 21.04 -14.85 8.54
C LEU A 40 21.02 -16.35 8.19
N ASP A 41 21.95 -17.14 8.73
CA ASP A 41 21.99 -18.59 8.58
C ASP A 41 20.88 -19.33 9.37
N LYS A 42 20.49 -18.79 10.54
CA LYS A 42 19.34 -19.30 11.30
C LYS A 42 18.02 -18.99 10.61
N LEU A 43 17.91 -17.83 9.96
CA LEU A 43 16.75 -17.48 9.14
C LEU A 43 16.62 -18.39 7.91
N LEU A 44 17.72 -18.57 7.18
CA LEU A 44 17.75 -19.44 6.01
C LEU A 44 17.43 -20.90 6.37
N SER A 45 17.95 -21.41 7.49
CA SER A 45 17.64 -22.76 7.94
C SER A 45 16.16 -22.91 8.34
N HIS A 46 15.60 -21.95 9.08
CA HIS A 46 14.17 -21.95 9.42
C HIS A 46 13.28 -21.96 8.18
N TRP A 47 13.57 -21.11 7.19
CA TRP A 47 12.81 -21.09 5.93
C TRP A 47 13.03 -22.34 5.09
N SER A 48 14.25 -22.88 5.05
CA SER A 48 14.50 -24.15 4.34
C SER A 48 13.67 -25.31 4.90
N CYS A 49 13.32 -25.26 6.19
CA CYS A 49 12.40 -26.21 6.80
C CYS A 49 10.95 -25.93 6.42
N GLN A 50 10.55 -24.65 6.33
CA GLN A 50 9.19 -24.24 5.95
C GLN A 50 8.88 -24.46 4.46
N LEU A 51 9.82 -24.20 3.56
CA LEU A 51 9.66 -24.45 2.12
C LEU A 51 9.59 -25.94 1.76
N LYS A 52 10.09 -26.84 2.62
CA LYS A 52 9.98 -28.29 2.38
C LYS A 52 8.54 -28.80 2.44
N SER A 53 7.64 -28.10 3.14
CA SER A 53 6.23 -28.46 3.18
C SER A 53 5.43 -27.99 1.96
N ASP A 54 5.93 -27.01 1.20
CA ASP A 54 5.18 -26.41 0.09
C ASP A 54 5.93 -26.52 -1.25
N SER A 55 5.62 -27.57 -2.02
CA SER A 55 6.40 -27.92 -3.21
C SER A 55 6.31 -26.87 -4.33
N ALA A 56 5.21 -26.11 -4.41
CA ALA A 56 4.99 -25.14 -5.48
C ALA A 56 5.88 -23.90 -5.35
N GLU A 57 5.98 -23.34 -4.14
CA GLU A 57 6.81 -22.16 -3.86
C GLU A 57 8.29 -22.43 -4.09
N SER A 58 8.75 -23.65 -3.79
CA SER A 58 10.14 -24.06 -4.04
C SER A 58 10.51 -24.03 -5.53
N VAL A 59 9.57 -24.37 -6.42
CA VAL A 59 9.78 -24.35 -7.88
C VAL A 59 9.72 -22.93 -8.42
N GLU A 60 8.78 -22.10 -7.94
CA GLU A 60 8.68 -20.68 -8.29
C GLU A 60 9.97 -19.93 -7.90
N LEU A 61 10.47 -20.17 -6.69
CA LEU A 61 11.69 -19.54 -6.18
C LEU A 61 12.92 -19.90 -7.02
N GLU A 62 13.09 -21.17 -7.39
CA GLU A 62 14.20 -21.62 -8.23
C GLU A 62 14.17 -20.95 -9.62
N LEU A 63 12.97 -20.79 -10.20
CA LEU A 63 12.79 -20.10 -11.48
C LEU A 63 13.10 -18.61 -11.35
N LEU A 64 12.61 -17.94 -10.31
CA LEU A 64 12.88 -16.53 -10.05
C LEU A 64 14.38 -16.27 -9.86
N ILE A 65 15.11 -17.18 -9.21
CA ILE A 65 16.56 -17.05 -9.04
C ILE A 65 17.30 -17.21 -10.38
N LYS A 66 16.88 -18.13 -11.25
CA LYS A 66 17.45 -18.25 -12.59
C LYS A 66 17.24 -16.96 -13.40
N LEU A 67 16.03 -16.40 -13.35
CA LEU A 67 15.73 -15.12 -13.98
C LEU A 67 16.58 -13.99 -13.36
N TYR A 68 16.70 -13.94 -12.04
CA TYR A 68 17.53 -12.97 -11.35
C TYR A 68 18.97 -12.98 -11.87
N GLN A 69 19.59 -14.15 -11.99
CA GLN A 69 20.96 -14.29 -12.51
C GLN A 69 21.10 -13.88 -13.97
N GLN A 70 20.08 -14.15 -14.78
CA GLN A 70 20.04 -13.75 -16.18
C GLN A 70 19.97 -12.23 -16.31
N PHE A 71 19.14 -11.56 -15.51
CA PHE A 71 18.95 -10.11 -15.56
C PHE A 71 20.02 -9.32 -14.79
N GLU A 72 20.69 -9.90 -13.77
CA GLU A 72 21.75 -9.21 -13.02
C GLU A 72 22.93 -8.80 -13.93
N LYS A 73 23.15 -9.54 -15.02
CA LYS A 73 24.19 -9.24 -16.02
C LYS A 73 23.77 -8.20 -17.06
N SER A 74 22.49 -7.82 -17.12
CA SER A 74 21.94 -6.92 -18.15
C SER A 74 21.36 -5.67 -17.50
N SER A 75 22.03 -4.53 -17.66
CA SER A 75 21.60 -3.23 -17.10
C SER A 75 20.29 -2.69 -17.71
N ALA A 76 19.86 -3.22 -18.85
CA ALA A 76 18.66 -2.77 -19.57
C ALA A 76 17.32 -3.16 -18.89
N HIS A 77 17.34 -4.01 -17.86
CA HIS A 77 16.14 -4.63 -17.29
C HIS A 77 15.95 -4.32 -15.80
N SER A 78 16.29 -3.10 -15.37
CA SER A 78 16.24 -2.69 -13.96
C SER A 78 14.86 -2.88 -13.32
N GLU A 79 13.76 -2.59 -14.04
CA GLU A 79 12.39 -2.77 -13.54
C GLU A 79 12.05 -4.25 -13.28
N ASN A 80 12.41 -5.14 -14.20
CA ASN A 80 12.17 -6.58 -14.05
C ASN A 80 12.98 -7.17 -12.89
N LEU A 81 14.23 -6.71 -12.73
CA LEU A 81 15.09 -7.15 -11.65
C LEU A 81 14.55 -6.73 -10.28
N ILE A 82 13.98 -5.53 -10.18
CA ILE A 82 13.29 -5.05 -8.96
C ILE A 82 12.08 -5.94 -8.64
N GLU A 83 11.26 -6.25 -9.64
CA GLU A 83 10.08 -7.12 -9.47
C GLU A 83 10.47 -8.54 -9.05
N ILE A 84 11.52 -9.10 -9.65
CA ILE A 84 12.05 -10.44 -9.29
C ILE A 84 12.56 -10.43 -7.85
N LYS A 85 13.38 -9.45 -7.46
CA LYS A 85 13.85 -9.30 -6.07
C LYS A 85 12.68 -9.22 -5.09
N ARG A 86 11.66 -8.44 -5.43
CA ARG A 86 10.43 -8.30 -4.63
C ARG A 86 9.72 -9.63 -4.47
N ARG A 87 9.50 -10.37 -5.56
CA ARG A 87 8.78 -11.65 -5.52
C ARG A 87 9.56 -12.71 -4.71
N ILE A 88 10.88 -12.76 -4.88
CA ILE A 88 11.77 -13.62 -4.08
C ILE A 88 11.59 -13.31 -2.58
N LEU A 89 11.68 -12.03 -2.21
CA LEU A 89 11.53 -11.62 -0.81
C LEU A 89 10.11 -11.87 -0.27
N GLN A 90 9.08 -11.74 -1.11
CA GLN A 90 7.70 -12.04 -0.75
C GLN A 90 7.51 -13.54 -0.42
N ILE A 91 8.13 -14.45 -1.20
CA ILE A 91 8.14 -15.89 -0.91
C ILE A 91 8.81 -16.18 0.44
N PHE A 92 9.80 -15.39 0.85
CA PHE A 92 10.39 -15.48 2.19
C PHE A 92 9.52 -14.89 3.32
N GLY A 93 8.30 -14.47 3.02
CA GLY A 93 7.39 -13.86 3.98
C GLY A 93 7.75 -12.41 4.34
N PHE A 94 8.68 -11.80 3.60
CA PHE A 94 8.93 -10.37 3.75
C PHE A 94 7.78 -9.61 3.09
N GLN A 95 7.01 -8.90 3.92
CA GLN A 95 6.05 -7.92 3.44
C GLN A 95 6.80 -6.69 2.95
N ILE A 96 7.42 -6.81 1.77
CA ILE A 96 7.90 -5.64 1.06
C ILE A 96 6.66 -4.95 0.55
N SER A 97 6.27 -3.90 1.26
CA SER A 97 5.32 -2.90 0.77
C SER A 97 5.63 -2.70 -0.70
N PRO A 98 4.68 -2.94 -1.64
CA PRO A 98 4.96 -2.84 -3.07
C PRO A 98 5.66 -1.51 -3.24
N ILE A 99 6.91 -1.56 -3.75
CA ILE A 99 7.72 -0.38 -3.98
C ILE A 99 6.77 0.57 -4.67
N LEU A 100 6.40 1.64 -3.97
CA LEU A 100 5.51 2.65 -4.50
C LEU A 100 6.12 2.99 -5.86
N PRO A 101 5.41 2.80 -6.99
CA PRO A 101 5.95 3.13 -8.30
C PRO A 101 6.60 4.49 -8.16
N ILE A 102 7.91 4.52 -8.43
CA ILE A 102 8.81 5.63 -8.06
C ILE A 102 8.29 6.95 -8.63
N LYS A 103 7.51 6.85 -9.72
CA LYS A 103 6.84 7.96 -10.36
C LYS A 103 5.56 8.32 -9.62
N PHE A 104 5.69 9.29 -8.73
CA PHE A 104 4.56 10.00 -8.15
C PHE A 104 3.74 10.72 -9.24
N PRO A 105 2.41 10.86 -9.05
CA PRO A 105 1.60 11.65 -9.95
C PRO A 105 2.10 13.10 -9.96
N THR A 106 2.17 13.71 -11.16
CA THR A 106 2.58 15.10 -11.31
C THR A 106 1.64 16.00 -10.51
N MET A 107 2.19 16.68 -9.51
CA MET A 107 1.47 17.62 -8.68
C MET A 107 1.83 19.04 -9.05
N VAL A 108 0.82 19.87 -9.30
CA VAL A 108 1.03 21.28 -9.65
C VAL A 108 0.03 22.19 -8.95
N GLU A 109 0.43 23.42 -8.66
CA GLU A 109 -0.49 24.40 -8.11
C GLU A 109 -1.51 24.82 -9.18
N LEU A 110 -2.78 24.96 -8.83
CA LEU A 110 -3.83 25.31 -9.80
C LEU A 110 -3.53 26.63 -10.53
N SER A 111 -2.89 27.59 -9.85
CA SER A 111 -2.48 28.89 -10.39
C SER A 111 -1.43 28.79 -11.51
N SER A 112 -0.69 27.68 -11.59
CA SER A 112 0.29 27.42 -12.66
C SER A 112 -0.32 26.85 -13.94
N THR A 113 -1.64 26.70 -14.00
CA THR A 113 -2.37 26.11 -15.13
C THR A 113 -3.27 27.15 -15.80
N GLN A 114 -3.65 26.91 -17.05
CA GLN A 114 -4.61 27.77 -17.76
C GLN A 114 -5.98 27.10 -17.78
N PRO A 115 -6.95 27.55 -16.95
CA PRO A 115 -8.28 26.95 -16.92
C PRO A 115 -9.06 27.27 -18.20
N PHE A 116 -9.91 26.35 -18.63
CA PHE A 116 -10.88 26.56 -19.70
C PHE A 116 -12.16 25.77 -19.43
N ALA A 117 -13.21 26.07 -20.16
CA ALA A 117 -14.46 25.30 -20.15
C ALA A 117 -14.71 24.72 -21.55
N PHE A 118 -15.34 23.56 -21.61
CA PHE A 118 -15.68 22.90 -22.87
C PHE A 118 -16.98 22.12 -22.75
N PHE A 119 -17.63 21.87 -23.89
CA PHE A 119 -18.88 21.12 -23.92
C PHE A 119 -18.61 19.63 -24.16
N TYR A 120 -19.13 18.77 -23.29
CA TYR A 120 -18.98 17.31 -23.43
C TYR A 120 -20.26 16.61 -22.99
N LYS A 121 -20.86 15.85 -23.91
CA LYS A 121 -22.11 15.09 -23.72
C LYS A 121 -23.21 15.89 -23.02
N GLY A 122 -23.54 17.05 -23.59
CA GLY A 122 -24.66 17.86 -23.13
C GLY A 122 -24.38 18.72 -21.89
N ARG A 123 -23.15 18.74 -21.36
CA ARG A 123 -22.80 19.52 -20.17
C ARG A 123 -21.51 20.30 -20.38
N ILE A 124 -21.43 21.47 -19.75
CA ILE A 124 -20.19 22.24 -19.66
C ILE A 124 -19.30 21.55 -18.61
N GLN A 125 -18.08 21.22 -19.00
CA GLN A 125 -17.05 20.62 -18.16
C GLN A 125 -15.90 21.61 -17.93
N ARG A 126 -15.20 21.45 -16.82
CA ARG A 126 -13.99 22.22 -16.49
C ARG A 126 -12.76 21.50 -17.04
N GLY A 127 -11.85 22.26 -17.65
CA GLY A 127 -10.56 21.78 -18.12
C GLY A 127 -9.40 22.68 -17.72
N ILE A 128 -8.18 22.15 -17.84
CA ILE A 128 -6.93 22.91 -17.72
C ILE A 128 -5.99 22.59 -18.89
N ARG A 129 -5.21 23.58 -19.30
CA ARG A 129 -4.06 23.37 -20.18
C ARG A 129 -2.80 23.34 -19.35
N TYR A 130 -2.02 22.27 -19.50
CA TYR A 130 -0.74 22.04 -18.82
C TYR A 130 0.24 21.39 -19.79
N GLN A 131 1.44 21.94 -19.93
CA GLN A 131 2.47 21.45 -20.88
C GLN A 131 1.95 21.19 -22.30
N ASN A 132 1.16 22.13 -22.86
CA ASN A 132 0.51 22.01 -24.17
C ASN A 132 -0.48 20.85 -24.34
N ALA A 133 -0.82 20.11 -23.28
CA ALA A 133 -1.89 19.12 -23.28
C ALA A 133 -3.14 19.68 -22.59
N LEU A 134 -4.31 19.17 -23.00
CA LEU A 134 -5.61 19.53 -22.45
C LEU A 134 -6.09 18.42 -21.51
N PHE A 135 -6.50 18.79 -20.32
CA PHE A 135 -7.01 17.86 -19.32
C PHE A 135 -8.41 18.27 -18.89
N GLY A 136 -9.28 17.30 -18.64
CA GLY A 136 -10.62 17.50 -18.08
C GLY A 136 -10.68 17.11 -16.61
N ALA A 137 -11.43 17.87 -15.81
CA ALA A 137 -11.68 17.53 -14.41
C ALA A 137 -12.50 16.24 -14.33
N VAL A 138 -12.01 15.28 -13.55
CA VAL A 138 -12.74 14.02 -13.31
C VAL A 138 -13.24 13.95 -11.87
N LYS A 139 -12.43 14.41 -10.91
CA LYS A 139 -12.82 14.37 -9.51
C LYS A 139 -12.17 15.47 -8.69
N THR A 140 -12.98 16.08 -7.83
CA THR A 140 -12.56 17.09 -6.85
C THR A 140 -12.63 16.49 -5.45
N PHE A 141 -11.63 16.80 -4.63
CA PHE A 141 -11.52 16.38 -3.25
C PHE A 141 -11.31 17.60 -2.36
N PRO A 142 -12.06 17.75 -1.25
CA PRO A 142 -11.69 18.68 -0.20
C PRO A 142 -10.30 18.34 0.37
N LEU A 143 -9.55 19.34 0.86
CA LEU A 143 -8.22 19.11 1.44
C LEU A 143 -8.19 18.10 2.60
N ALA A 144 -9.29 17.98 3.36
CA ALA A 144 -9.45 16.96 4.40
C ALA A 144 -9.25 15.52 3.88
N TYR A 145 -9.51 15.29 2.59
CA TYR A 145 -9.38 13.99 1.92
C TYR A 145 -8.12 13.89 1.05
N ARG A 146 -7.07 14.66 1.35
CA ARG A 146 -5.80 14.65 0.59
C ARG A 146 -5.24 13.25 0.37
N LEU A 147 -5.20 12.41 1.41
CA LEU A 147 -4.67 11.05 1.31
C LEU A 147 -5.43 10.22 0.27
N GLN A 148 -6.75 10.33 0.25
CA GLN A 148 -7.59 9.63 -0.71
C GLN A 148 -7.36 10.16 -2.14
N ALA A 149 -7.20 11.46 -2.32
CA ALA A 149 -6.86 12.06 -3.60
C ALA A 149 -5.51 11.54 -4.12
N TYR A 150 -4.49 11.50 -3.26
CA TYR A 150 -3.17 10.94 -3.58
C TYR A 150 -3.24 9.47 -3.96
N GLN A 151 -3.90 8.63 -3.16
CA GLN A 151 -4.07 7.20 -3.45
C GLN A 151 -4.78 6.97 -4.79
N THR A 152 -5.78 7.81 -5.09
CA THR A 152 -6.50 7.76 -6.35
C THR A 152 -5.60 8.13 -7.54
N ALA A 153 -4.91 9.27 -7.45
CA ALA A 153 -4.00 9.71 -8.48
C ALA A 153 -2.87 8.69 -8.70
N TRP A 154 -2.35 8.13 -7.61
CA TRP A 154 -1.36 7.07 -7.65
C TRP A 154 -1.85 5.82 -8.38
N ALA A 155 -3.05 5.32 -8.06
CA ALA A 155 -3.64 4.16 -8.73
C ALA A 155 -3.83 4.40 -10.24
N LEU A 156 -4.28 5.61 -10.62
CA LEU A 156 -4.42 6.00 -12.03
C LEU A 156 -3.06 6.10 -12.74
N SER A 157 -2.05 6.66 -12.06
CA SER A 157 -0.69 6.76 -12.58
C SER A 157 -0.04 5.39 -12.76
N ALA A 158 -0.23 4.47 -11.80
CA ALA A 158 0.21 3.08 -11.89
C ALA A 158 -0.42 2.35 -13.08
N ALA A 159 -1.68 2.67 -13.41
CA ALA A 159 -2.37 2.20 -14.61
C ALA A 159 -1.95 2.94 -15.90
N LYS A 160 -0.86 3.73 -15.86
CA LYS A 160 -0.32 4.52 -16.98
C LYS A 160 -1.32 5.52 -17.57
N VAL A 161 -2.28 5.98 -16.78
CA VAL A 161 -3.24 7.02 -17.21
C VAL A 161 -2.53 8.37 -17.16
N PRO A 162 -2.58 9.18 -18.24
CA PRO A 162 -1.98 10.52 -18.26
C PRO A 162 -2.83 11.47 -17.41
N ILE A 163 -2.36 11.72 -16.18
CA ILE A 163 -3.06 12.54 -15.19
C ILE A 163 -2.21 13.70 -14.68
N VAL A 164 -2.88 14.71 -14.14
CA VAL A 164 -2.30 15.79 -13.34
C VAL A 164 -3.15 15.94 -12.08
N LEU A 165 -2.50 16.04 -10.92
CA LEU A 165 -3.17 16.36 -9.66
C LEU A 165 -2.88 17.82 -9.33
N THR A 166 -3.90 18.68 -9.39
CA THR A 166 -3.72 20.06 -8.92
C THR A 166 -4.15 20.22 -7.48
N PHE A 167 -3.52 21.16 -6.78
CA PHE A 167 -3.96 21.59 -5.46
C PHE A 167 -4.23 23.10 -5.44
N SER A 168 -5.16 23.50 -4.57
CA SER A 168 -5.47 24.89 -4.21
C SER A 168 -5.54 25.02 -2.68
N ARG A 169 -5.96 26.19 -2.19
CA ARG A 169 -6.16 26.42 -0.75
C ARG A 169 -7.34 25.65 -0.14
N SER A 170 -8.24 25.10 -0.95
CA SER A 170 -9.46 24.45 -0.46
C SER A 170 -9.65 23.03 -0.99
N GLU A 171 -9.08 22.71 -2.15
CA GLU A 171 -9.38 21.46 -2.86
C GLU A 171 -8.17 20.90 -3.61
N LEU A 172 -8.23 19.60 -3.88
CA LEU A 172 -7.40 18.91 -4.87
C LEU A 172 -8.29 18.44 -6.01
N VAL A 173 -7.79 18.52 -7.25
CA VAL A 173 -8.54 18.10 -8.43
C VAL A 173 -7.68 17.16 -9.27
N ILE A 174 -8.26 16.00 -9.62
CA ILE A 174 -7.66 15.05 -10.56
C ILE A 174 -8.13 15.42 -11.96
N TRP A 175 -7.15 15.70 -12.82
CA TRP A 175 -7.34 16.00 -14.23
C TRP A 175 -6.79 14.86 -15.07
N ILE A 176 -7.52 14.45 -16.10
CA ILE A 176 -7.10 13.40 -17.04
C ILE A 176 -7.03 14.01 -18.43
N ASN A 177 -5.98 13.65 -19.19
CA ASN A 177 -5.80 14.14 -20.55
C ASN A 177 -7.05 13.80 -21.38
N LEU A 178 -7.63 14.79 -22.07
CA LEU A 178 -8.84 14.63 -22.86
C LEU A 178 -8.69 13.65 -24.04
N GLN A 179 -7.45 13.41 -24.48
CA GLN A 179 -7.13 12.40 -25.51
C GLN A 179 -7.14 10.98 -24.95
N SER A 180 -7.14 10.81 -23.62
CA SER A 180 -7.18 9.48 -23.01
C SER A 180 -8.59 8.89 -23.09
N PRO A 181 -8.76 7.64 -23.56
CA PRO A 181 -10.07 6.97 -23.55
C PRO A 181 -10.61 6.80 -22.11
N THR A 182 -9.72 6.77 -21.11
CA THR A 182 -10.08 6.71 -19.70
C THR A 182 -10.89 7.92 -19.25
N TYR A 183 -10.69 9.10 -19.84
CA TYR A 183 -11.47 10.30 -19.52
C TYR A 183 -12.96 10.07 -19.81
N ALA A 184 -13.29 9.56 -21.01
CA ALA A 184 -14.67 9.29 -21.42
C ALA A 184 -15.37 8.28 -20.52
N VAL A 185 -14.63 7.35 -19.92
CA VAL A 185 -15.16 6.38 -18.95
C VAL A 185 -15.39 7.04 -17.60
N LEU A 186 -14.39 7.74 -17.07
CA LEU A 186 -14.42 8.21 -15.68
C LEU A 186 -15.29 9.44 -15.46
N VAL A 187 -15.45 10.32 -16.46
CA VAL A 187 -16.26 11.54 -16.32
C VAL A 187 -17.77 11.24 -16.15
N HIS A 188 -18.24 10.05 -16.55
CA HIS A 188 -19.64 9.64 -16.36
C HIS A 188 -19.86 8.63 -15.26
N GLN A 189 -18.79 7.98 -14.80
CA GLN A 189 -18.97 6.99 -13.76
C GLN A 189 -19.51 7.68 -12.51
N ASN A 190 -20.56 7.07 -11.97
CA ASN A 190 -21.10 7.47 -10.69
C ASN A 190 -19.95 7.45 -9.67
N LEU A 191 -19.83 8.52 -8.88
CA LEU A 191 -18.85 8.64 -7.80
C LEU A 191 -18.82 7.40 -6.90
N ALA A 192 -19.98 6.74 -6.73
CA ALA A 192 -20.11 5.46 -6.03
C ALA A 192 -19.27 4.34 -6.68
N VAL A 193 -19.36 4.14 -7.99
CA VAL A 193 -18.58 3.12 -8.72
C VAL A 193 -17.09 3.42 -8.61
N PHE A 194 -16.71 4.68 -8.76
CA PHE A 194 -15.31 5.09 -8.60
C PHE A 194 -14.79 4.81 -7.18
N SER A 195 -15.61 5.07 -6.16
CA SER A 195 -15.29 4.75 -4.76
C SER A 195 -15.18 3.24 -4.51
N ILE A 196 -16.04 2.44 -5.16
CA ILE A 196 -16.02 0.98 -5.08
C ILE A 196 -14.75 0.46 -5.74
N VAL A 197 -14.40 0.93 -6.94
CA VAL A 197 -13.19 0.50 -7.66
C VAL A 197 -11.93 0.89 -6.89
N LEU A 198 -11.88 2.07 -6.29
CA LEU A 198 -10.76 2.47 -5.43
C LEU A 198 -10.68 1.65 -4.15
N THR A 199 -11.82 1.41 -3.50
CA THR A 199 -11.89 0.59 -2.29
C THR A 199 -11.50 -0.85 -2.61
N LEU A 200 -11.96 -1.39 -3.74
CA LEU A 200 -11.57 -2.71 -4.23
C LEU A 200 -10.10 -2.75 -4.59
N ASN A 201 -9.55 -1.78 -5.32
CA ASN A 201 -8.11 -1.78 -5.60
C ASN A 201 -7.31 -1.72 -4.30
N SER A 202 -7.68 -0.85 -3.38
CA SER A 202 -7.02 -0.76 -2.06
C SER A 202 -7.17 -2.05 -1.26
N ALA A 203 -8.36 -2.66 -1.27
CA ALA A 203 -8.67 -3.88 -0.55
C ALA A 203 -8.05 -5.11 -1.21
N LEU A 204 -7.96 -5.18 -2.53
CA LEU A 204 -7.28 -6.23 -3.30
C LEU A 204 -5.77 -6.11 -3.10
N HIS A 205 -5.24 -4.89 -3.11
CA HIS A 205 -3.87 -4.63 -2.68
C HIS A 205 -3.67 -5.05 -1.23
N LYS A 206 -4.62 -4.88 -0.31
CA LYS A 206 -4.53 -5.40 1.09
C LYS A 206 -4.80 -6.90 1.21
N ARG A 207 -5.63 -7.52 0.37
CA ARG A 207 -6.02 -8.94 0.46
C ARG A 207 -4.99 -9.86 -0.18
N LYS A 208 -4.27 -9.37 -1.20
CA LYS A 208 -3.07 -10.05 -1.69
C LYS A 208 -2.04 -10.23 -0.57
N PHE A 209 -2.09 -9.42 0.50
CA PHE A 209 -1.26 -9.58 1.71
C PHE A 209 -1.83 -10.56 2.74
N LEU A 210 -3.15 -10.81 2.76
CA LEU A 210 -3.79 -11.66 3.78
C LEU A 210 -3.88 -13.13 3.38
N ARG A 211 -3.81 -13.44 2.08
CA ARG A 211 -3.86 -14.82 1.58
C ARG A 211 -2.56 -15.61 1.82
N GLU A 212 -1.49 -14.95 2.28
CA GLU A 212 -0.19 -15.56 2.60
C GLU A 212 0.03 -15.67 4.14
N GLN A 213 -0.97 -15.40 4.98
CA GLN A 213 -0.89 -15.86 6.37
C GLN A 213 -1.31 -17.33 6.45
N PRO A 214 -0.40 -18.27 6.79
CA PRO A 214 -0.80 -19.64 7.07
C PRO A 214 -1.75 -19.60 8.28
N PHE A 215 -2.96 -20.13 8.09
CA PHE A 215 -3.92 -20.36 9.15
C PHE A 215 -3.21 -21.08 10.31
N SER A 216 -2.89 -20.35 11.38
CA SER A 216 -2.58 -20.97 12.65
C SER A 216 -3.85 -21.71 13.06
N LYS A 217 -3.76 -23.05 13.08
CA LYS A 217 -4.84 -23.91 13.55
C LYS A 217 -5.36 -23.36 14.89
N PRO A 218 -6.68 -23.22 15.06
CA PRO A 218 -7.22 -22.89 16.37
C PRO A 218 -6.75 -23.99 17.33
N GLN A 219 -5.90 -23.63 18.28
CA GLN A 219 -5.57 -24.51 19.39
C GLN A 219 -6.88 -24.77 20.13
N SER A 220 -7.41 -25.98 19.91
CA SER A 220 -8.45 -26.57 20.74
C SER A 220 -7.95 -26.53 22.19
N ILE A 221 -8.50 -25.58 22.95
CA ILE A 221 -8.27 -25.48 24.39
C ILE A 221 -8.89 -26.73 25.01
N LEU A 222 -8.02 -27.70 25.31
CA LEU A 222 -8.35 -28.86 26.10
C LEU A 222 -8.56 -28.37 27.55
N SER A 223 -9.82 -28.20 27.90
CA SER A 223 -10.29 -27.93 29.26
C SER A 223 -9.86 -29.07 30.19
N LYS A 224 -8.93 -28.78 31.11
CA LYS A 224 -8.76 -29.55 32.34
C LYS A 224 -9.54 -28.88 33.48
N PRO A 225 -10.28 -29.65 34.30
CA PRO A 225 -10.96 -29.14 35.47
C PRO A 225 -10.03 -29.14 36.68
N GLY A 226 -10.24 -28.20 37.60
CA GLY A 226 -9.86 -28.38 39.01
C GLY A 226 -8.98 -27.28 39.59
N GLY A 227 -9.53 -26.57 40.58
CA GLY A 227 -8.74 -25.78 41.51
C GLY A 227 -9.47 -24.57 42.07
N ARG A 228 -10.40 -24.80 43.01
CA ARG A 228 -11.00 -23.75 43.86
C ARG A 228 -9.93 -23.04 44.70
N ASN A 229 -10.12 -21.74 44.94
CA ASN A 229 -10.20 -21.06 46.26
C ASN A 229 -10.32 -19.54 45.98
N LEU A 230 -11.49 -18.91 46.15
CA LEU A 230 -12.03 -18.32 47.39
C LEU A 230 -11.05 -17.42 48.16
N SER A 231 -11.15 -16.10 47.93
CA SER A 231 -11.42 -15.11 49.00
C SER A 231 -11.50 -13.67 48.45
N HIS A 232 -12.67 -13.06 48.65
CA HIS A 232 -12.96 -11.61 48.66
C HIS A 232 -12.10 -10.86 49.72
N PRO A 233 -11.99 -9.50 49.73
CA PRO A 233 -13.09 -8.51 49.74
C PRO A 233 -12.86 -7.29 48.81
N GLU A 234 -13.90 -6.68 48.23
CA GLU A 234 -14.79 -5.65 48.81
C GLU A 234 -14.07 -4.39 49.31
N GLY A 235 -14.19 -3.30 48.54
CA GLY A 235 -13.58 -2.00 48.84
C GLY A 235 -14.17 -0.84 48.03
N LYS A 236 -15.26 -0.27 48.55
CA LYS A 236 -15.72 1.15 48.61
C LYS A 236 -15.29 2.13 47.47
N ARG A 237 -16.21 2.77 46.74
CA ARG A 237 -17.13 3.90 47.04
C ARG A 237 -16.52 5.30 46.72
N LEU A 238 -17.35 6.17 46.10
CA LEU A 238 -17.27 7.65 45.95
C LEU A 238 -16.30 8.13 44.84
N GLN A 239 -16.55 9.16 44.03
CA GLN A 239 -17.46 10.32 44.01
C GLN A 239 -17.52 10.84 42.55
N GLN A 240 -18.69 11.07 41.95
CA GLN A 240 -19.24 12.40 41.59
C GLN A 240 -18.22 13.56 41.49
N SER A 241 -18.06 14.10 40.27
CA SER A 241 -17.83 15.53 40.07
C SER A 241 -18.47 15.98 38.76
N ALA A 242 -19.55 16.74 38.91
CA ALA A 242 -20.12 17.58 37.87
C ALA A 242 -19.18 18.75 37.58
N ILE A 243 -19.05 19.14 36.31
CA ILE A 243 -18.60 20.47 35.91
C ILE A 243 -19.58 20.95 34.84
N PRO A 244 -20.43 21.95 35.14
CA PRO A 244 -21.01 22.81 34.12
C PRO A 244 -19.99 23.92 33.82
N ASN A 245 -19.81 24.29 32.56
CA ASN A 245 -19.38 25.65 32.29
C ASN A 245 -20.05 26.16 31.02
N GLU A 246 -21.04 27.00 31.26
CA GLU A 246 -21.52 28.02 30.36
C GLU A 246 -20.35 28.92 29.92
N HIS A 247 -20.22 29.18 28.63
CA HIS A 247 -19.87 30.53 28.20
C HIS A 247 -20.68 30.90 26.97
N GLN A 248 -21.60 31.83 27.23
CA GLN A 248 -22.30 32.66 26.28
C GLN A 248 -21.35 33.65 25.58
N ASN A 249 -21.85 34.18 24.46
CA ASN A 249 -21.58 35.51 23.88
C ASN A 249 -20.27 35.71 23.10
N HIS A 250 -20.38 35.80 21.78
CA HIS A 250 -20.53 37.10 21.11
C HIS A 250 -20.71 36.94 19.59
N CYS A 251 -21.86 37.41 19.08
CA CYS A 251 -22.03 37.86 17.71
C CYS A 251 -21.70 39.39 17.63
N PRO A 252 -21.93 40.07 16.49
CA PRO A 252 -20.91 40.43 15.49
C PRO A 252 -20.78 41.96 15.35
N ARG A 253 -19.89 42.46 14.47
CA ARG A 253 -19.95 43.75 13.75
C ARG A 253 -18.59 44.05 13.06
N PRO A 254 -18.53 44.97 12.09
CA PRO A 254 -19.48 45.36 11.05
C PRO A 254 -19.06 44.84 9.65
#